data_AF-A0A243Q482-F1
#
_entry.id   AF-A0A243Q482-F1
#
_cell.length_a   1.000
_cell.length_b   1.000
_cell.length_c   1.000
_cell.angle_alpha   90.00
_cell.angle_beta   90.00
_cell.angle_gamma   90.00
#
_symmetry.space_group_name_H-M   'P 1'
#
loop_
_entity.id
_entity.type
_entity.pdbx_description
1 polymer ?
#
loop_
_entity_poly.entity_id
_entity_poly.type
_entity_poly.pdbx_seq_one_letter_code
_entity_poly.pdbx_strand_id
1 'polypeptide(L)' 'MSHRNAPLSETGRLRLARCIVEDGWSLRRAAERFQVAVTTAQRWARRYREQGPTGMADRS' A
#
# COMPACT_ATOMS: atom_id res chain seq x y z
N MET A 1 -16.73 -12.10 15.54
CA MET A 1 -16.53 -12.10 14.08
C MET A 1 -15.33 -11.22 13.77
N SER A 2 -14.13 -11.80 13.78
CA SER A 2 -12.89 -11.09 13.49
C SER A 2 -12.75 -10.96 11.98
N HIS A 3 -12.83 -9.73 11.46
CA HIS A 3 -12.55 -9.47 10.06
C HIS A 3 -11.13 -9.93 9.75
N ARG A 4 -11.03 -11.02 9.00
CA ARG A 4 -9.81 -11.59 8.42
C ARG A 4 -9.33 -10.71 7.27
N ASN A 5 -9.26 -9.39 7.49
CA ASN A 5 -8.48 -8.48 6.67
C ASN A 5 -7.04 -8.74 7.07
N ALA A 6 -6.46 -9.85 6.58
CA ALA A 6 -5.06 -10.16 6.81
C ALA A 6 -4.28 -8.91 6.35
N PRO A 7 -3.70 -8.14 7.28
CA PRO A 7 -3.03 -6.93 6.91
C PRO A 7 -1.87 -7.39 6.06
N LEU A 8 -1.68 -6.79 4.88
CA LEU A 8 -0.36 -6.84 4.29
C LEU A 8 0.61 -6.50 5.41
N SER A 9 1.61 -7.37 5.61
CA SER A 9 2.73 -7.07 6.49
C SER A 9 3.19 -5.65 6.19
N GLU A 10 3.71 -4.93 7.18
CA GLU A 10 4.31 -3.61 6.97
C GLU A 10 5.18 -3.57 5.69
N THR A 11 5.93 -4.64 5.45
CA THR A 11 6.70 -4.89 4.23
C THR A 11 5.84 -4.94 2.96
N GLY A 12 4.67 -5.57 2.99
CA GLY A 12 3.73 -5.62 1.87
C GLY A 12 3.16 -4.25 1.51
N ARG A 13 2.84 -3.41 2.51
CA ARG A 13 2.38 -2.03 2.30
C ARG A 13 3.47 -1.16 1.69
N LEU A 14 4.69 -1.30 2.22
CA LEU A 14 5.88 -0.64 1.69
C LEU A 14 6.17 -1.03 0.25
N ARG A 15 6.10 -2.33 -0.07
CA ARG A 15 6.29 -2.85 -1.44
C ARG A 15 5.23 -2.30 -2.40
N LEU A 16 3.96 -2.29 -1.99
CA LEU A 16 2.89 -1.72 -2.79
C LEU A 16 3.18 -0.25 -3.12
N ALA A 17 3.53 0.55 -2.10
CA ALA A 17 3.75 1.98 -2.29
C ALA A 17 4.97 2.27 -3.16
N ARG A 18 6.06 1.52 -3.00
CA ARG A 18 7.24 1.60 -3.87
C ARG A 18 6.92 1.26 -5.32
N CYS A 19 6.12 0.22 -5.58
CA CYS A 19 5.73 -0.09 -6.96
C CYS A 19 4.97 1.05 -7.64
N ILE A 20 4.15 1.79 -6.90
CA ILE A 20 3.39 2.92 -7.46
C ILE A 20 4.27 4.17 -7.62
N VAL A 21 5.12 4.46 -6.64
CA VAL A 21 5.85 5.74 -6.57
C VAL A 21 7.20 5.67 -7.28
N GLU A 22 7.95 4.59 -7.07
CA GLU A 22 9.30 4.39 -7.63
C GLU A 22 9.20 3.68 -9.00
N ASP A 23 8.46 2.57 -9.08
CA ASP A 23 8.37 1.77 -10.32
C ASP A 23 7.32 2.32 -11.31
N GLY A 24 6.58 3.37 -10.93
CA GLY A 24 5.58 4.04 -11.78
C GLY A 24 4.35 3.20 -12.11
N TRP A 25 4.03 2.18 -11.32
CA TRP A 25 2.86 1.33 -11.58
C TRP A 25 1.55 2.13 -11.43
N SER A 26 0.56 1.78 -12.26
CA SER A 26 -0.79 2.29 -12.07
C SER A 26 -1.40 1.76 -10.76
N LEU A 27 -2.25 2.58 -10.13
CA LEU A 27 -2.95 2.21 -8.89
C LEU A 27 -3.73 0.89 -9.05
N ARG A 28 -4.35 0.69 -10.21
CA ARG A 28 -5.14 -0.50 -10.51
C ARG A 28 -4.28 -1.76 -10.58
N ARG A 29 -3.13 -1.69 -11.27
CA ARG A 29 -2.17 -2.80 -11.37
C ARG A 29 -1.61 -3.18 -10.01
N ALA A 30 -1.23 -2.20 -9.20
CA ALA A 30 -0.73 -2.45 -7.85
C ALA A 30 -1.83 -3.03 -6.96
N ALA A 31 -3.03 -2.44 -6.95
CA ALA A 31 -4.15 -2.92 -6.16
C ALA A 31 -4.49 -4.38 -6.46
N GLU A 32 -4.53 -4.76 -7.74
CA GLU A 32 -4.74 -6.13 -8.17
C GLU A 32 -3.61 -7.06 -7.71
N ARG A 33 -2.34 -6.68 -7.92
CA ARG A 33 -1.18 -7.51 -7.53
C ARG A 33 -1.11 -7.80 -6.03
N PHE A 34 -1.52 -6.84 -5.21
CA PHE A 34 -1.49 -6.92 -3.76
C PHE A 34 -2.85 -7.27 -3.14
N GLN A 35 -3.88 -7.53 -3.96
CA GLN A 35 -5.23 -7.94 -3.54
C GLN A 35 -5.86 -6.93 -2.56
N VAL A 36 -5.74 -5.64 -2.87
CA VAL A 36 -6.37 -4.55 -2.10
C VAL A 36 -7.29 -3.72 -2.98
N ALA A 37 -8.17 -2.94 -2.37
CA ALA A 37 -8.94 -1.94 -3.10
C ALA A 37 -8.01 -0.86 -3.70
N VAL A 38 -8.39 -0.32 -4.86
CA VAL A 38 -7.64 0.77 -5.54
C VAL A 38 -7.52 2.01 -4.65
N THR A 39 -8.55 2.30 -3.85
CA THR A 39 -8.55 3.40 -2.88
C THR A 39 -7.53 3.19 -1.75
N THR A 40 -7.34 1.94 -1.30
CA THR A 40 -6.29 1.59 -0.32
C THR A 40 -4.91 1.78 -0.93
N ALA A 41 -4.71 1.33 -2.17
CA ALA A 41 -3.45 1.55 -2.89
C ALA A 41 -3.14 3.04 -3.07
N GLN A 42 -4.15 3.86 -3.39
CA GLN A 42 -4.02 5.31 -3.48
C GLN A 42 -3.62 5.94 -2.14
N ARG A 43 -4.27 5.54 -1.04
CA ARG A 43 -3.98 6.04 0.30
C ARG A 43 -2.54 5.75 0.70
N TRP A 44 -2.06 4.54 0.45
CA TRP A 44 -0.69 4.16 0.75
C TRP A 44 0.31 4.87 -0.17
N ALA A 45 0.07 4.95 -1.47
CA ALA A 45 0.93 5.71 -2.38
C ALA A 45 1.08 7.18 -1.97
N ARG A 46 -0.03 7.82 -1.58
CA ARG A 46 -0.01 9.20 -1.05
C ARG A 46 0.82 9.29 0.23
N ARG A 47 0.55 8.42 1.20
CA ARG A 47 1.28 8.42 2.48
C ARG A 47 2.78 8.21 2.27
N TYR A 48 3.17 7.31 1.37
CA TYR A 48 4.59 7.08 1.05
C TYR A 48 5.25 8.31 0.41
N ARG A 49 4.54 9.07 -0.41
CA ARG A 49 5.08 10.34 -0.95
C ARG A 49 5.27 11.41 0.14
N GLU A 50 4.37 11.46 1.11
CA GLU A 50 4.39 12.46 2.18
C GLU A 50 5.37 12.12 3.31
N GLN A 51 5.45 10.84 3.70
CA GLN A 51 6.15 10.39 4.90
C GLN A 51 7.29 9.40 4.60
N GLY A 52 7.47 9.00 3.34
CA GLY A 52 8.47 8.01 2.95
C GLY A 52 8.19 6.61 3.52
N PRO A 53 9.22 5.75 3.59
CA PRO A 53 9.12 4.39 4.11
C PRO A 53 8.61 4.29 5.55
N THR A 54 8.91 5.28 6.41
CA THR A 54 8.54 5.29 7.83
C THR A 54 7.03 5.42 8.03
N GLY A 55 6.32 6.12 7.13
CA GLY A 55 4.85 6.22 7.17
C GLY A 55 4.13 4.90 6.91
N MET A 56 4.82 3.88 6.37
CA MET A 56 4.23 2.55 6.13
C MET A 56 4.27 1.64 7.36
N ALA A 57 5.12 1.95 8.34
CA ALA A 57 5.17 1.29 9.63
C ALA A 57 3.93 1.57 10.48
N ASP A 58 3.32 2.73 10.28
CA ASP A 58 2.20 3.19 11.10
C ASP A 58 0.93 2.32 10.88
N ARG A 59 0.34 1.89 12.00
CA ARG A 59 -0.79 0.95 12.05
C ARG A 59 -2.10 1.73 11.91
N SER A 60 -2.55 1.95 10.67
CA SER A 60 -3.95 2.30 10.36
C SER A 60 -4.75 1.07 9.97
#